data_AF-X1N1E9-F1
#
_entry.id   AF-X1N1E9-F1
#
_cell.length_a   1.000
_cell.length_b   1.000
_cell.length_c   1.000
_cell.angle_alpha   90.00
_cell.angle_beta   90.00
_cell.angle_gamma   90.00
#
_symmetry.space_group_name_H-M   'P 1'
#
loop_
_entity.id
_entity.type
_entity.pdbx_description
1 polymer ?
#
loop_
_entity_poly.entity_id
_entity_poly.type
_entity_poly.pdbx_seq_one_letter_code
_entity_poly.pdbx_strand_id
1 'polypeptide(L)' 'SRCLKKGARVLGPNGRVFTEDSIGDALATRDLMSHLRDIGIMTGGPAPFEKRDRSQFLQSLDGIIQTIRNGK' A
#
# COMPACT_ATOMS: atom_id res chain seq x y z
N SER A 1 3.31 2.95 -8.85
CA SER A 1 2.34 3.03 -9.96
C SER A 1 2.57 2.04 -11.10
N ARG A 2 3.80 1.57 -11.39
CA ARG A 2 4.07 0.67 -12.54
C ARG A 2 3.13 -0.54 -12.67
N CYS A 3 2.82 -1.23 -11.56
CA CYS A 3 1.91 -2.38 -11.58
C CYS A 3 0.45 -1.97 -11.86
N LEU A 4 -0.03 -0.89 -11.23
CA LEU A 4 -1.36 -0.33 -11.49
C LEU A 4 -1.53 0.08 -12.96
N LYS A 5 -0.51 0.76 -13.53
CA LYS A 5 -0.47 1.12 -14.95
C LYS A 5 -0.54 -0.08 -15.91
N LYS A 6 -0.22 -1.29 -15.42
CA LYS A 6 -0.35 -2.56 -16.16
C LYS A 6 -1.67 -3.28 -15.87
N GLY A 7 -2.62 -2.63 -15.18
CA GLY A 7 -3.92 -3.21 -14.81
C GLY A 7 -3.88 -4.17 -13.61
N ALA A 8 -2.75 -4.31 -12.92
CA ALA A 8 -2.64 -5.21 -11.78
C ALA A 8 -3.39 -4.66 -10.55
N ARG A 9 -4.02 -5.55 -9.77
CA ARG A 9 -4.47 -5.22 -8.41
C ARG A 9 -3.26 -5.20 -7.48
N VAL A 10 -3.10 -4.15 -6.68
CA VAL A 10 -1.93 -3.98 -5.80
C VAL A 10 -2.39 -3.88 -4.35
N LEU A 11 -1.82 -4.74 -3.51
CA LEU A 11 -2.12 -4.84 -2.09
C LEU A 11 -0.84 -4.64 -1.27
N GLY A 12 -0.88 -3.74 -0.29
CA GLY A 12 0.19 -3.52 0.68
C GLY A 12 0.14 -4.54 1.83
N PRO A 13 1.26 -4.76 2.55
CA PRO A 13 1.36 -5.78 3.60
C PRO A 13 0.40 -5.55 4.78
N ASN A 14 -0.08 -4.33 4.98
CA ASN A 14 -1.07 -3.97 5.99
C ASN A 14 -2.52 -4.07 5.49
N GLY A 15 -2.76 -4.71 4.35
CA GLY A 15 -4.10 -4.83 3.76
C GLY A 15 -4.58 -3.61 3.00
N ARG A 16 -3.79 -2.53 2.90
CA ARG A 16 -4.16 -1.38 2.09
C ARG A 16 -4.16 -1.74 0.59
N VAL A 17 -5.30 -1.60 -0.06
CA VAL A 17 -5.40 -1.67 -1.53
C VAL A 17 -4.95 -0.35 -2.13
N PHE A 18 -4.12 -0.41 -3.16
CA PHE A 18 -3.73 0.76 -3.93
C PHE A 18 -4.54 0.83 -5.22
N THR A 19 -5.01 2.03 -5.53
CA THR A 19 -5.77 2.38 -6.73
C THR A 19 -5.02 3.50 -7.47
N GLU A 20 -5.45 3.83 -8.68
CA GLU A 20 -4.88 4.97 -9.42
C GLU A 20 -5.07 6.28 -8.67
N ASP A 21 -6.20 6.45 -7.99
CA ASP A 21 -6.49 7.65 -7.19
C ASP A 21 -5.63 7.73 -5.92
N SER A 22 -5.39 6.59 -5.25
CA SER A 22 -4.72 6.58 -3.95
C SER A 22 -3.20 6.41 -4.01
N ILE A 23 -2.64 5.96 -5.14
CA ILE A 23 -1.20 5.74 -5.28
C ILE A 23 -0.40 7.04 -5.33
N GLY A 24 -1.00 8.14 -5.82
CA GLY A 24 -0.37 9.46 -5.86
C GLY A 24 0.01 9.93 -4.47
N ASP A 25 -0.97 9.97 -3.56
CA ASP A 25 -0.78 10.39 -2.17
C ASP A 25 0.24 9.50 -1.43
N ALA A 26 0.20 8.19 -1.68
CA ALA A 26 1.14 7.26 -1.07
C ALA A 26 2.60 7.53 -1.52
N LEU A 27 2.80 7.85 -2.81
CA LEU A 27 4.12 8.21 -3.33
C LEU A 27 4.57 9.58 -2.82
N ALA A 28 3.69 10.58 -2.84
CA ALA A 28 4.00 11.92 -2.33
C ALA A 28 4.42 11.88 -0.85
N THR A 29 3.69 11.13 -0.02
CA THR A 29 4.05 10.94 1.40
C THR A 29 5.42 10.27 1.55
N ARG A 30 5.70 9.24 0.75
CA ARG A 30 6.99 8.54 0.79
C ARG A 30 8.14 9.46 0.41
N ASP A 31 7.96 10.25 -0.65
CA ASP A 31 8.99 11.14 -1.17
C ASP A 31 9.24 12.30 -0.19
N LEU A 32 8.19 12.85 0.42
CA LEU A 32 8.30 13.82 1.52
C LEU A 32 9.10 13.26 2.70
N MET A 33 8.72 12.06 3.19
CA MET A 33 9.42 11.43 4.32
C MET A 33 10.87 11.08 3.99
N SER A 34 11.18 10.78 2.72
CA SER A 34 12.57 10.61 2.28
C SER A 34 13.33 11.92 2.34
N HIS A 35 12.75 13.00 1.81
CA HIS A 35 13.38 14.31 1.81
C HIS A 35 13.67 14.82 3.23
N LEU A 36 12.75 14.63 4.18
CA LEU A 36 12.97 14.99 5.58
C LEU A 36 14.15 14.25 6.21
N ARG A 37 14.31 12.95 5.91
CA ARG A 37 15.47 12.18 6.36
C ARG A 37 16.77 12.68 5.73
N ASP A 38 16.75 13.02 4.44
CA ASP A 38 17.93 13.49 3.71
C ASP A 38 18.48 14.82 4.27
N ILE A 39 17.60 15.71 4.73
CA ILE A 39 18.00 16.98 5.37
C ILE A 39 18.31 16.84 6.88
N GLY A 40 18.40 15.61 7.38
CA GLY A 40 18.80 15.32 8.76
C GLY A 40 17.69 15.47 9.81
N ILE A 41 16.43 15.64 9.40
CA ILE A 41 15.31 15.61 10.35
C ILE A 41 15.11 14.17 10.80
N MET A 42 15.27 13.94 12.10
CA MET A 42 14.99 12.66 12.74
C MET A 42 13.47 12.40 12.71
N THR A 43 13.01 11.73 11.66
CA THR A 43 11.65 11.20 11.56
C THR A 43 11.62 9.80 12.16
N GLY A 44 10.56 9.45 12.88
CA GLY A 44 10.28 8.04 13.20
C GLY A 44 10.15 7.17 11.94
N GLY A 45 10.36 5.87 12.09
CA GLY A 45 10.07 4.90 11.04
C GLY A 45 8.56 4.69 10.86
N PRO A 46 8.14 3.99 9.78
CA PRO A 46 6.77 3.48 9.69
C PRO A 46 6.47 2.59 10.91
N ALA A 47 5.18 2.49 11.25
CA ALA A 47 4.73 1.64 12.34
C ALA A 47 5.25 0.18 12.16
N PRO A 48 5.65 -0.50 13.25
CA PRO A 48 5.97 -1.92 13.19
C PRO A 48 4.80 -2.73 12.64
N PHE A 49 5.12 -3.82 11.95
CA PHE A 49 4.10 -4.74 11.46
C PHE A 49 3.47 -5.54 12.60
N GLU A 50 2.13 -5.53 12.68
CA GLU A 50 1.38 -6.18 13.75
C GLU A 50 0.58 -7.40 13.27
N LYS A 51 0.09 -8.21 14.23
CA LYS A 51 -0.81 -9.34 13.92
C LYS A 51 -2.08 -8.89 13.19
N ARG A 52 -2.58 -7.68 13.51
CA ARG A 52 -3.76 -7.10 12.87
C ARG A 52 -3.53 -6.83 11.39
N ASP A 53 -2.35 -6.36 11.01
CA ASP A 53 -1.98 -6.11 9.62
C ASP A 53 -2.04 -7.40 8.78
N ARG A 54 -1.54 -8.51 9.34
CA ARG A 54 -1.65 -9.83 8.69
C ARG A 54 -3.12 -10.22 8.45
N SER A 55 -3.99 -10.04 9.45
CA SER A 55 -5.41 -10.36 9.29
C SER A 55 -6.08 -9.48 8.22
N GLN A 56 -5.79 -8.18 8.21
CA GLN A 56 -6.32 -7.23 7.21
C GLN A 56 -5.83 -7.55 5.81
N PHE A 57 -4.55 -7.93 5.68
CA PHE A 57 -3.98 -8.40 4.42
C PHE A 57 -4.71 -9.62 3.88
N LEU A 58 -4.89 -10.65 4.69
CA LEU A 58 -5.56 -11.88 4.27
C LEU A 58 -7.02 -11.62 3.85
N GLN A 59 -7.75 -10.81 4.62
CA GLN A 59 -9.13 -10.42 4.28
C GLN A 59 -9.21 -9.69 2.93
N SER A 60 -8.32 -8.71 2.72
CA SER A 60 -8.29 -7.93 1.48
C SER A 60 -7.85 -8.77 0.29
N LEU A 61 -6.89 -9.67 0.49
CA LEU A 61 -6.42 -10.58 -0.54
C LEU A 61 -7.53 -11.54 -0.99
N ASP A 62 -8.24 -12.14 -0.05
CA ASP A 62 -9.37 -13.03 -0.34
C ASP A 62 -10.46 -12.30 -1.15
N GLY A 63 -10.82 -11.08 -0.73
CA GLY A 63 -11.75 -10.23 -1.47
C GLY A 63 -11.30 -9.92 -2.90
N ILE A 64 -10.01 -9.61 -3.11
CA ILE A 64 -9.44 -9.37 -4.44
C ILE A 64 -9.54 -10.63 -5.30
N ILE A 65 -9.13 -11.78 -4.76
CA ILE A 65 -9.17 -13.07 -5.49
C ILE A 65 -10.61 -13.41 -5.87
N GLN A 66 -11.56 -13.24 -4.95
CA GLN A 66 -12.95 -13.58 -5.20
C GLN A 66 -13.59 -12.66 -6.25
N THR A 67 -13.25 -11.37 -6.26
CA THR A 67 -13.65 -10.44 -7.32
C THR A 67 -13.14 -10.89 -8.70
N ILE A 68 -11.86 -11.28 -8.79
CA ILE A 68 -11.25 -11.80 -10.02
C ILE A 68 -11.96 -13.09 -10.48
N ARG A 69 -12.23 -14.02 -9.55
CA ARG A 69 -12.91 -15.29 -9.86
C ARG A 69 -14.33 -15.08 -10.37
N ASN A 70 -15.01 -14.05 -9.88
CA ASN A 70 -16.38 -13.72 -10.26
C ASN A 70 -16.48 -12.82 -11.50
N GLY A 71 -15.35 -12.51 -12.16
CA GLY A 71 -15.31 -11.68 -13.37
C GLY A 71 -15.70 -10.22 -13.14
N LYS A 72 -15.56 -9.71 -11.90
CA LYS A 72 -15.80 -8.32 -11.54
C LYS A 72 -14.51 -7.50 -11.45
#